data_AF-W1WZ21-F1
#
_entry.id   AF-W1WZ21-F1
#
_cell.length_a   1.000
_cell.length_b   1.000
_cell.length_c   1.000
_cell.angle_alpha   90.00
_cell.angle_beta   90.00
_cell.angle_gamma   90.00
#
_symmetry.space_group_name_H-M   'P 1'
#
loop_
_entity.id
_entity.type
_entity.pdbx_description
1 polymer ?
#
loop_
_entity_poly.entity_id
_entity_poly.type
_entity_poly.pdbx_seq_one_letter_code
_entity_poly.pdbx_strand_id
1 'polypeptide(L)' 'SIGGLAVGESHEEMNAVLDFTTPMLPENKPRYLMGVGAPDSLIDGVIRGVDMFDCVLPTRIARNGTCMTSEGR' A
#
# COMPACT_ATOMS: atom_id res chain seq x y z
N SER A 1 -3.67 -12.57 -0.45
CA SER A 1 -2.60 -11.70 0.07
C SER A 1 -1.60 -11.43 -1.02
N ILE A 2 -0.95 -10.26 -0.97
CA ILE A 2 -0.01 -9.73 -1.95
C ILE A 2 1.23 -9.30 -1.19
N GLY A 3 2.39 -9.82 -1.57
CA GLY A 3 3.69 -9.50 -0.96
C GLY A 3 4.76 -9.33 -2.02
N GLY A 4 5.93 -8.84 -1.63
CA GLY A 4 7.04 -8.57 -2.55
C GLY A 4 6.94 -7.23 -3.30
N LEU A 5 6.01 -6.36 -2.89
CA LEU A 5 5.75 -5.03 -3.47
C LEU A 5 5.98 -3.92 -2.43
N ALA A 6 7.06 -4.05 -1.67
CA ALA A 6 7.54 -3.03 -0.73
C ALA A 6 9.06 -3.18 -0.56
N VAL A 7 9.77 -3.47 -1.65
CA VAL A 7 11.18 -3.90 -1.65
C VAL A 7 12.12 -2.88 -2.33
N GLY A 8 11.59 -1.79 -2.86
CA GLY A 8 12.35 -0.68 -3.44
C GLY A 8 12.01 -0.37 -4.89
N GLU A 9 10.99 -1.03 -5.43
CA GLU A 9 10.39 -0.70 -6.72
C GLU A 9 9.72 0.68 -6.72
N SER A 10 9.50 1.23 -7.90
CA SER A 10 8.78 2.49 -8.08
C SER A 10 7.26 2.31 -7.86
N HIS A 11 6.57 3.41 -7.55
CA HIS A 11 5.11 3.41 -7.45
C HIS A 11 4.43 2.91 -8.73
N GLU A 12 4.96 3.26 -9.89
CA GLU A 12 4.42 2.82 -11.18
C GLU A 12 4.56 1.30 -11.36
N GLU A 13 5.71 0.73 -11.00
CA GLU A 13 5.93 -0.71 -11.06
C GLU A 13 5.01 -1.46 -10.08
N MET A 14 4.91 -0.98 -8.84
CA MET A 14 3.98 -1.54 -7.85
C MET A 14 2.54 -1.54 -8.38
N ASN A 15 2.08 -0.41 -8.91
CA ASN A 15 0.74 -0.25 -9.46
C ASN A 15 0.50 -1.18 -10.66
N ALA A 16 1.46 -1.30 -11.58
CA ALA A 16 1.37 -2.21 -12.72
C ALA A 16 1.26 -3.68 -12.28
N VAL A 17 2.00 -4.09 -11.24
CA VAL A 17 1.87 -5.45 -10.69
C VAL A 17 0.51 -5.63 -10.01
N LEU A 18 0.01 -4.64 -9.27
CA LEU A 18 -1.32 -4.71 -8.66
C LEU A 18 -2.42 -4.86 -9.72
N ASP A 19 -2.39 -4.08 -10.80
CA ASP A 19 -3.37 -4.16 -11.89
C ASP A 19 -3.45 -5.56 -12.51
N PHE A 20 -2.31 -6.25 -12.59
CA PHE A 20 -2.25 -7.63 -13.10
C PHE A 20 -2.63 -8.68 -12.04
N THR A 21 -2.24 -8.49 -10.78
CA THR A 21 -2.35 -9.53 -9.74
C THR A 21 -3.68 -9.51 -9.00
N THR A 22 -4.27 -8.34 -8.73
CA THR A 22 -5.52 -8.25 -7.94
C THR A 22 -6.70 -8.96 -8.60
N PRO A 23 -6.88 -8.97 -9.95
CA PRO A 23 -7.95 -9.72 -10.60
C PRO A 23 -7.76 -11.25 -10.54
N MET A 24 -6.54 -11.72 -10.30
CA MET A 24 -6.24 -13.16 -10.17
C MET A 24 -6.59 -13.71 -8.79
N LEU A 25 -6.82 -12.84 -7.82
CA LEU A 25 -7.15 -13.22 -6.46
C LEU A 25 -8.67 -13.43 -6.28
N PRO A 26 -9.10 -14.40 -5.46
CA PRO A 26 -10.52 -14.67 -5.23
C PRO A 26 -11.28 -13.43 -4.77
N GLU A 27 -12.39 -13.11 -5.46
CA GLU A 27 -13.21 -11.93 -5.16
C GLU A 27 -13.92 -12.01 -3.80
N ASN A 28 -14.16 -13.22 -3.31
CA ASN A 28 -14.86 -13.46 -2.04
C ASN A 28 -13.91 -13.55 -0.82
N LYS A 29 -12.66 -13.10 -0.97
CA LYS A 29 -11.67 -13.09 0.12
C LYS A 29 -10.94 -11.74 0.17
N PRO A 30 -10.63 -11.22 1.37
CA PRO A 30 -9.87 -9.99 1.51
C PRO A 30 -8.49 -10.07 0.84
N ARG A 31 -8.11 -9.01 0.13
CA ARG A 31 -6.79 -8.82 -0.47
C ARG A 31 -5.96 -7.92 0.43
N TYR A 32 -4.92 -8.50 1.03
CA TYR A 32 -3.98 -7.81 1.93
C TYR A 32 -2.68 -7.46 1.19
N LEU A 33 -2.31 -6.18 1.13
CA LEU A 33 -1.04 -5.70 0.58
C LEU A 33 -0.03 -5.42 1.70
N MET A 34 1.05 -6.19 1.71
CA MET A 34 2.00 -6.22 2.81
C MET A 34 3.09 -5.15 2.70
N GLY A 35 3.31 -4.39 3.78
CA GLY A 35 4.44 -3.46 3.92
C GLY A 35 4.25 -2.08 3.27
N VAL A 36 3.07 -1.79 2.74
CA VAL A 36 2.74 -0.53 2.05
C VAL A 36 1.93 0.39 2.96
N GLY A 37 2.32 1.67 3.05
CA GLY A 37 1.56 2.62 3.87
C GLY A 37 1.84 4.09 3.67
N ALA A 38 2.43 4.49 2.54
CA ALA A 38 2.36 5.90 2.14
C ALA A 38 0.91 6.23 1.72
N PRO A 39 0.36 7.42 2.06
CA PRO A 39 -1.04 7.75 1.78
C PRO A 39 -1.46 7.56 0.33
N ASP A 40 -0.64 7.99 -0.62
CA ASP A 40 -0.92 7.87 -2.06
C ASP A 40 -1.03 6.40 -2.48
N SER A 41 -0.13 5.54 -1.99
CA SER A 41 -0.14 4.09 -2.25
C SER A 41 -1.38 3.41 -1.67
N LEU A 42 -1.89 3.88 -0.51
CA LEU A 42 -3.12 3.35 0.08
C LEU A 42 -4.32 3.64 -0.83
N ILE A 43 -4.42 4.86 -1.34
CA ILE A 43 -5.49 5.25 -2.27
C ILE A 43 -5.40 4.42 -3.56
N ASP A 44 -4.20 4.32 -4.14
CA ASP A 44 -3.95 3.54 -5.35
C ASP A 44 -4.27 2.06 -5.19
N GLY A 45 -3.92 1.48 -4.04
CA GLY A 45 -4.20 0.07 -3.74
C GLY A 45 -5.70 -0.19 -3.58
N VAL A 46 -6.43 0.71 -2.90
CA VAL A 46 -7.89 0.59 -2.73
C VAL A 46 -8.59 0.66 -4.08
N ILE A 47 -8.20 1.59 -4.96
CA ILE A 47 -8.75 1.69 -6.33
C ILE A 47 -8.56 0.36 -7.09
N ARG A 48 -7.47 -0.37 -6.82
CA ARG A 48 -7.12 -1.66 -7.43
C ARG A 48 -7.67 -2.88 -6.70
N GLY A 49 -8.51 -2.67 -5.67
CA GLY A 49 -9.24 -3.73 -4.97
C GLY A 49 -8.48 -4.37 -3.81
N VAL A 50 -7.50 -3.68 -3.24
CA VAL A 50 -6.86 -4.07 -1.97
C VAL A 50 -7.72 -3.63 -0.78
N ASP A 51 -7.92 -4.53 0.17
CA ASP A 51 -8.81 -4.35 1.32
C ASP A 51 -8.07 -4.06 2.64
N MET A 52 -6.80 -4.47 2.74
CA MET A 52 -6.01 -4.37 3.97
C MET A 52 -4.56 -3.98 3.67
N PHE A 53 -3.95 -3.25 4.60
CA PHE A 53 -2.58 -2.75 4.51
C PHE A 53 -1.91 -2.79 5.89
N ASP A 54 -0.58 -2.90 5.89
CA ASP A 54 0.24 -2.71 7.08
C ASP A 54 1.50 -1.91 6.75
N CYS A 55 1.89 -0.99 7.64
CA CYS A 55 3.15 -0.29 7.50
C CYS A 55 3.63 0.28 8.82
N VAL A 56 4.94 0.24 9.02
CA VAL A 56 5.60 0.89 10.16
C VAL A 56 5.81 2.39 9.95
N LEU A 57 5.63 2.91 8.73
CA LEU A 57 5.84 4.31 8.35
C LEU A 57 5.21 5.30 9.35
N PRO A 58 3.89 5.26 9.65
CA PRO A 58 3.27 6.27 10.51
C PRO A 58 3.88 6.31 11.91
N THR A 59 4.13 5.15 12.52
CA THR A 59 4.75 5.11 13.85
C THR A 59 6.23 5.53 13.82
N ARG A 60 6.96 5.19 12.75
CA ARG A 60 8.38 5.51 12.60
C ARG A 60 8.59 7.01 12.42
N ILE A 61 7.83 7.67 11.55
CA ILE A 61 7.99 9.11 11.30
C ILE A 61 7.56 9.94 12.51
N ALA A 62 6.52 9.52 13.23
CA ALA A 62 6.08 10.17 14.46
C ALA A 62 7.19 10.16 15.53
N ARG A 63 7.88 9.02 15.72
CA ARG A 63 9.03 8.93 16.64
C ARG A 63 10.23 9.78 16.20
N ASN A 64 10.32 10.12 14.92
CA ASN A 64 11.35 11.01 14.36
C ASN A 64 10.85 12.46 14.19
N GLY A 65 9.78 12.85 14.88
CA GLY A 65 9.32 14.24 14.95
C GLY A 65 8.57 14.73 13.70
N THR A 66 8.06 13.82 12.87
CA THR A 66 7.26 14.18 11.70
C THR A 66 5.79 13.82 11.93
N CYS A 67 4.89 14.77 11.68
CA CYS A 67 3.45 14.55 11.69
C CYS A 67 2.94 14.53 10.25
N MET A 68 1.96 13.67 9.95
CA MET A 68 1.31 13.64 8.65
C MET A 68 -0.08 14.25 8.80
N THR A 69 -0.40 15.20 7.94
CA THR A 69 -1.65 15.96 7.95
C THR A 69 -2.42 15.75 6.65
N SER A 70 -3.64 16.27 6.58
CA SER A 70 -4.42 16.26 5.34
C SER A 70 -3.83 17.12 4.22
N GLU A 71 -2.90 18.03 4.55
CA GLU A 71 -2.18 18.89 3.60
C GLU A 71 -0.80 18.32 3.23
N GLY A 72 -0.46 17.13 3.73
CA GLY A 72 0.82 16.47 3.51
C GLY A 72 1.67 16.36 4.79
N ARG A 73 2.97 16.16 4.57
CA ARG A 73 3.99 16.05 5.62
C ARG A 73 4.48 17.41 6.09
#